data_AF-A0A955CQH1-F1
#
_entry.id   AF-A0A955CQH1-F1
#
_cell.length_a   1.000
_cell.length_b   1.000
_cell.length_c   1.000
_cell.angle_alpha   90.00
_cell.angle_beta   90.00
_cell.angle_gamma   90.00
#
_symmetry.space_group_name_H-M   'P 1'
#
loop_
_entity.id
_entity.type
_entity.pdbx_description
1 polymer ?
#
loop_
_entity_poly.entity_id
_entity_poly.type
_entity_poly.pdbx_seq_one_letter_code
_entity_poly.pdbx_strand_id
1 'polypeptide(L)'
;MKRAFIERWALSIVEACKLGQPYEDSRVELKSEWPASDFKMARRLAGHANAARGNDILWLIGLRENGTTVDSGIHDVSEIMPQLEKHFDGIAPEVTDDIWIPVDDSNIYALLFDTSRRPYVINRTDSKDGNKDVPWRTTSRTQSATRSELLRLLVDRSSDISLEYINGTSYYQGYSKNGPADCVCDIRVYGNYEGDSPLYLPFHKCECELRFHIDAPWVPSRSLDLRSYRHGRIGGPTVASTNIIDSPSELIVHGPGMITVYCWFEPELIEYQLTQLECRITLRDNHDTVRNVSTVTIPFESGEHQGFFSRLPANLH
;
A
#
# COMPACT_ATOMS: atom_id res chain seq x y z
N MET A 1 9.16 16.05 1.20
CA MET A 1 8.52 14.98 0.40
C MET A 1 7.02 14.83 0.74
N LYS A 2 6.61 14.83 2.03
CA LYS A 2 5.19 14.76 2.43
C LYS A 2 4.28 15.89 1.91
N ARG A 3 4.71 17.16 1.99
CA ARG A 3 3.89 18.30 1.51
C ARG A 3 3.43 18.20 0.05
N ALA A 4 4.34 17.86 -0.87
CA ALA A 4 3.99 17.70 -2.29
C ALA A 4 3.02 16.53 -2.53
N PHE A 5 3.08 15.48 -1.69
CA PHE A 5 2.12 14.38 -1.72
C PHE A 5 0.73 14.84 -1.25
N ILE A 6 0.64 15.58 -0.14
CA ILE A 6 -0.63 16.12 0.37
C ILE A 6 -1.25 17.06 -0.65
N GLU A 7 -0.44 17.95 -1.25
CA GLU A 7 -0.88 18.87 -2.28
C GLU A 7 -1.43 18.12 -3.50
N ARG A 8 -0.69 17.13 -4.01
CA ARG A 8 -1.16 16.30 -5.12
C ARG A 8 -2.45 15.54 -4.77
N TRP A 9 -2.56 14.98 -3.57
CA TRP A 9 -3.75 14.28 -3.13
C TRP A 9 -4.94 15.23 -3.07
N ALA A 10 -4.80 16.40 -2.44
CA ALA A 10 -5.84 17.41 -2.37
C ALA A 10 -6.28 17.90 -3.76
N LEU A 11 -5.34 18.22 -4.65
CA LEU A 11 -5.65 18.66 -6.02
C LEU A 11 -6.39 17.59 -6.82
N SER A 12 -6.03 16.31 -6.67
CA SER A 12 -6.77 15.21 -7.33
C SER A 12 -8.23 15.10 -6.85
N ILE A 13 -8.49 15.38 -5.57
CA ILE A 13 -9.85 15.40 -5.03
C ILE A 13 -10.64 16.60 -5.56
N VAL A 14 -10.01 17.78 -5.62
CA VAL A 14 -10.61 18.98 -6.20
C VAL A 14 -11.02 18.73 -7.65
N GLU A 15 -10.14 18.15 -8.46
CA GLU A 15 -10.43 17.81 -9.86
C GLU A 15 -11.58 16.82 -9.97
N ALA A 16 -11.58 15.75 -9.17
CA ALA A 16 -12.67 14.78 -9.15
C ALA A 16 -14.02 15.43 -8.79
N CYS A 17 -14.05 16.31 -7.78
CA CYS A 17 -15.25 17.06 -7.40
C CYS A 17 -15.75 17.98 -8.53
N LYS A 18 -14.85 18.72 -9.21
CA LYS A 18 -15.20 19.59 -10.35
C LYS A 18 -15.77 18.80 -11.53
N LEU A 19 -15.28 17.59 -11.74
CA LEU A 19 -15.77 16.69 -12.79
C LEU A 19 -17.03 15.90 -12.39
N GLY A 20 -17.56 16.10 -11.17
CA GLY A 20 -18.69 15.34 -10.64
C GLY A 20 -18.41 13.85 -10.50
N GLN A 21 -17.14 13.47 -10.46
CA GLN A 21 -16.73 12.08 -10.31
C GLN A 21 -16.83 11.67 -8.83
N PRO A 22 -17.17 10.42 -8.54
CA PRO A 22 -17.06 9.90 -7.18
C PRO A 22 -15.59 9.98 -6.76
N TYR A 23 -15.30 10.76 -5.73
CA TYR A 23 -14.02 10.73 -5.05
C TYR A 23 -14.08 9.59 -4.03
N GLU A 24 -13.84 8.36 -4.51
CA GLU A 24 -13.90 7.12 -3.72
C GLU A 24 -12.75 7.04 -2.72
N ASP A 25 -12.77 7.89 -1.69
CA ASP A 25 -11.86 7.73 -0.58
C ASP A 25 -12.56 7.98 0.75
N SER A 26 -12.83 6.89 1.46
CA SER A 26 -13.32 6.92 2.84
C SER A 26 -12.33 7.59 3.80
N ARG A 27 -11.13 7.96 3.34
CA ARG A 27 -10.10 8.72 4.07
C ARG A 27 -10.18 10.22 3.84
N VAL A 28 -11.06 10.71 2.98
CA VAL A 28 -11.23 12.16 2.72
C VAL A 28 -12.51 12.70 3.35
N GLU A 29 -12.42 13.87 3.98
CA GLU A 29 -13.55 14.67 4.47
C GLU A 29 -13.50 16.06 3.84
N LEU A 30 -14.59 16.47 3.19
CA LEU A 30 -14.75 17.80 2.63
C LEU A 30 -15.57 18.69 3.57
N LYS A 31 -15.15 19.94 3.73
CA LYS A 31 -15.83 20.96 4.51
C LYS A 31 -15.76 22.29 3.79
N SER A 32 -16.89 22.96 3.63
CA SER A 32 -16.90 24.35 3.14
C SER A 32 -16.42 25.34 4.18
N GLU A 33 -16.63 25.03 5.46
CA GLU A 33 -16.32 25.89 6.61
C GLU A 33 -15.86 25.05 7.80
N TRP A 34 -15.15 25.69 8.72
CA TRP A 34 -14.80 25.07 9.99
C TRP A 34 -16.08 24.81 10.81
N PRO A 35 -16.27 23.60 11.35
CA PRO A 35 -17.46 23.33 12.17
C PRO A 35 -17.52 24.22 13.40
N ALA A 36 -18.66 24.88 13.63
CA ALA A 36 -18.87 25.78 14.76
C ALA A 36 -18.91 25.11 16.16
N SER A 37 -18.73 23.79 16.25
CA SER A 37 -18.84 23.04 17.51
C SER A 37 -17.69 22.07 17.65
N ASP A 38 -16.80 22.34 18.62
CA ASP A 38 -15.63 21.53 18.95
C ASP A 38 -16.00 20.07 19.18
N PHE A 39 -17.05 19.81 19.98
CA PHE A 39 -17.48 18.44 20.27
C PHE A 39 -17.95 17.71 19.01
N LYS A 40 -18.74 18.37 18.14
CA LYS A 40 -19.19 17.74 16.89
C LYS A 40 -18.02 17.47 15.95
N MET A 41 -17.03 18.37 15.92
CA MET A 41 -15.82 18.20 15.13
C MET A 41 -14.96 17.06 15.66
N ALA A 42 -14.68 17.03 16.97
CA ALA A 42 -13.93 15.96 17.64
C ALA A 42 -14.59 14.60 17.43
N ARG A 43 -15.92 14.50 17.58
CA ARG A 43 -16.66 13.27 17.32
C ARG A 43 -16.56 12.80 15.87
N ARG A 44 -16.64 13.73 14.90
CA ARG A 44 -16.46 13.41 13.47
C ARG A 44 -15.03 12.95 13.17
N LEU A 45 -14.03 13.64 13.73
CA LEU A 45 -12.63 13.30 13.59
C LEU A 45 -12.34 11.90 14.14
N ALA A 46 -12.77 11.62 15.38
CA ALA A 46 -12.67 10.29 15.96
C ALA A 46 -13.36 9.22 15.09
N GLY A 47 -14.56 9.52 14.59
CA GLY A 47 -15.31 8.60 13.74
C GLY A 47 -14.63 8.28 12.42
N HIS A 48 -14.06 9.30 11.78
CA HIS A 48 -13.31 9.16 10.54
C HIS A 48 -12.01 8.39 10.78
N ALA A 49 -11.25 8.74 11.82
CA ALA A 49 -9.99 8.09 12.17
C ALA A 49 -10.16 6.61 12.55
N ASN A 50 -11.18 6.28 13.34
CA ASN A 50 -11.51 4.89 13.66
C ASN A 50 -11.89 4.10 12.41
N ALA A 51 -12.71 4.69 11.52
CA ALA A 51 -13.12 4.04 10.28
C ALA A 51 -11.96 3.85 9.30
N ALA A 52 -10.93 4.71 9.34
CA ALA A 52 -9.73 4.63 8.52
C ALA A 52 -8.73 3.55 8.97
N ARG A 53 -8.92 2.99 10.17
CA ARG A 53 -8.20 1.81 10.69
C ARG A 53 -6.67 1.93 10.61
N GLY A 54 -6.13 3.11 10.91
CA GLY A 54 -4.68 3.34 10.94
C GLY A 54 -4.11 3.97 9.68
N ASN A 55 -4.90 4.12 8.63
CA ASN A 55 -4.49 4.91 7.46
C ASN A 55 -4.66 6.40 7.75
N ASP A 56 -3.75 7.22 7.23
CA ASP A 56 -3.90 8.67 7.30
C ASP A 56 -5.21 9.13 6.66
N ILE A 57 -5.82 10.16 7.25
CA ILE A 57 -7.03 10.80 6.71
C ILE A 57 -6.75 12.26 6.36
N LEU A 58 -7.36 12.72 5.29
CA LEU A 58 -7.21 14.06 4.74
C LEU A 58 -8.52 14.84 4.92
N TRP A 59 -8.46 15.98 5.60
CA TRP A 59 -9.58 16.93 5.64
C TRP A 59 -9.26 18.12 4.76
N LEU A 60 -10.18 18.47 3.86
CA LEU A 60 -10.09 19.64 3.01
C LEU A 60 -11.15 20.66 3.45
N ILE A 61 -10.69 21.78 4.00
CA ILE A 61 -11.52 22.89 4.45
C ILE A 61 -11.52 23.99 3.38
N GLY A 62 -12.69 24.60 3.14
CA GLY A 62 -12.89 25.56 2.05
C GLY A 62 -13.30 24.90 0.73
N LEU A 63 -13.74 23.64 0.73
CA LEU A 63 -14.17 22.92 -0.48
C LEU A 63 -15.57 22.33 -0.32
N ARG A 64 -16.45 22.61 -1.29
CA ARG A 64 -17.77 21.97 -1.42
C ARG A 64 -17.69 20.71 -2.26
N GLU A 65 -18.66 19.80 -2.07
CA GLU A 65 -18.74 18.53 -2.81
C GLU A 65 -18.80 18.69 -4.33
N ASN A 66 -19.31 19.83 -4.83
CA ASN A 66 -19.37 20.18 -6.25
C ASN A 66 -18.06 20.81 -6.78
N GLY A 67 -16.98 20.80 -6.00
CA GLY A 67 -15.67 21.36 -6.38
C GLY A 67 -15.56 22.88 -6.25
N THR A 68 -16.62 23.56 -5.78
CA THR A 68 -16.56 25.01 -5.54
C THR A 68 -15.74 25.30 -4.29
N THR A 69 -14.72 26.15 -4.43
CA THR A 69 -13.92 26.66 -3.32
C THR A 69 -14.64 27.80 -2.60
N VAL A 70 -14.49 27.86 -1.28
CA VAL A 70 -15.07 28.89 -0.42
C VAL A 70 -13.97 29.37 0.53
N ASP A 71 -13.88 30.68 0.76
CA ASP A 71 -13.01 31.20 1.80
C ASP A 71 -13.51 30.72 3.17
N SER A 72 -12.76 29.82 3.78
CA SER A 72 -13.07 29.27 5.11
C SER A 72 -12.55 30.15 6.25
N GLY A 73 -11.90 31.27 5.94
CA GLY A 73 -11.16 32.08 6.91
C GLY A 73 -9.83 31.44 7.31
N ILE A 74 -8.98 32.26 7.94
CA ILE A 74 -7.70 31.82 8.50
C ILE A 74 -7.95 31.31 9.91
N HIS A 75 -7.72 30.02 10.12
CA HIS A 75 -7.71 29.42 11.44
C HIS A 75 -6.35 28.75 11.67
N ASP A 76 -5.74 29.04 12.83
CA ASP A 76 -4.51 28.36 13.24
C ASP A 76 -4.87 27.00 13.86
N VAL A 77 -4.32 25.91 13.29
CA VAL A 77 -4.49 24.55 13.81
C VAL A 77 -4.06 24.46 15.26
N SER A 78 -3.05 25.23 15.65
CA SER A 78 -2.53 25.32 17.02
C SER A 78 -3.58 25.85 18.01
N GLU A 79 -4.56 26.62 17.55
CA GLU A 79 -5.67 27.10 18.37
C GLU A 79 -6.85 26.13 18.42
N ILE A 80 -7.10 25.41 17.30
CA ILE A 80 -8.23 24.49 17.17
C ILE A 80 -7.96 23.15 17.86
N MET A 81 -6.78 22.55 17.63
CA MET A 81 -6.50 21.18 18.10
C MET A 81 -6.63 21.02 19.62
N PRO A 82 -6.10 21.93 20.47
CA PRO A 82 -6.30 21.83 21.92
C PRO A 82 -7.78 21.83 22.34
N GLN A 83 -8.64 22.52 21.58
CA GLN A 83 -10.08 22.54 21.84
C GLN A 83 -10.75 21.23 21.45
N LEU A 84 -10.25 20.52 20.43
CA LEU A 84 -10.75 19.20 20.06
C LEU A 84 -10.27 18.13 21.04
N GLU A 85 -9.00 18.19 21.44
CA GLU A 85 -8.35 17.23 22.34
C GLU A 85 -9.07 17.06 23.68
N LYS A 86 -9.63 18.15 24.23
CA LYS A 86 -10.40 18.10 25.50
C LYS A 86 -11.58 17.13 25.47
N HIS A 87 -12.07 16.76 24.28
CA HIS A 87 -13.18 15.84 24.11
C HIS A 87 -12.76 14.38 24.02
N PHE A 88 -11.46 14.08 23.85
CA PHE A 88 -10.95 12.72 23.75
C PHE A 88 -10.68 12.14 25.15
N ASP A 89 -10.96 10.84 25.29
CA ASP A 89 -10.56 10.04 26.44
C ASP A 89 -9.21 9.39 26.12
N GLY A 90 -8.13 10.09 26.44
CA GLY A 90 -6.77 9.70 26.09
C GLY A 90 -6.20 10.56 24.96
N ILE A 91 -5.92 9.94 23.82
CA ILE A 91 -5.24 10.59 22.69
C ILE A 91 -6.23 10.99 21.59
N ALA A 92 -5.96 12.13 20.94
CA ALA A 92 -6.63 12.55 19.71
C ALA A 92 -5.79 12.16 18.48
N PRO A 93 -6.39 12.09 17.28
CA PRO A 93 -5.63 12.01 16.03
C PRO A 93 -4.71 13.21 15.87
N GLU A 94 -3.45 12.97 15.54
CA GLU A 94 -2.41 13.99 15.45
C GLU A 94 -2.41 14.61 14.04
N VAL A 95 -2.37 15.95 13.95
CA VAL A 95 -2.12 16.62 12.68
C VAL A 95 -0.63 16.51 12.38
N THR A 96 -0.29 15.73 11.36
CA THR A 96 1.11 15.52 10.95
C THR A 96 1.62 16.59 10.02
N ASP A 97 0.72 17.18 9.23
CA ASP A 97 1.00 18.23 8.28
C ASP A 97 -0.28 19.03 8.01
N ASP A 98 -0.14 20.35 7.90
CA ASP A 98 -1.15 21.28 7.43
C ASP A 98 -0.57 22.17 6.32
N ILE A 99 -1.34 22.37 5.23
CA ILE A 99 -0.92 23.25 4.12
C ILE A 99 -2.09 24.04 3.54
N TRP A 100 -1.77 25.27 3.13
CA TRP A 100 -2.63 26.10 2.29
C TRP A 100 -2.36 25.76 0.81
N ILE A 101 -3.42 25.47 0.07
CA ILE A 101 -3.32 25.11 -1.35
C ILE A 101 -4.14 26.11 -2.17
N PRO A 102 -3.51 26.87 -3.08
CA PRO A 102 -4.24 27.75 -3.98
C PRO A 102 -5.00 26.93 -5.02
N VAL A 103 -6.30 27.19 -5.15
CA VAL A 103 -7.20 26.55 -6.09
C VAL A 103 -8.11 27.60 -6.71
N ASP A 104 -7.96 27.83 -8.02
CA ASP A 104 -8.62 28.91 -8.76
C ASP A 104 -8.36 30.28 -8.10
N ASP A 105 -9.42 30.99 -7.69
CA ASP A 105 -9.36 32.32 -7.07
C ASP A 105 -9.43 32.28 -5.53
N SER A 106 -9.33 31.10 -4.91
CA SER A 106 -9.39 30.91 -3.45
C SER A 106 -8.30 29.96 -2.96
N ASN A 107 -8.18 29.81 -1.65
CA ASN A 107 -7.36 28.77 -1.05
C ASN A 107 -8.24 27.73 -0.36
N ILE A 108 -7.79 26.48 -0.37
CA ILE A 108 -8.28 25.42 0.51
C ILE A 108 -7.22 25.09 1.54
N TYR A 109 -7.65 24.58 2.69
CA TYR A 109 -6.76 24.18 3.77
C TYR A 109 -6.80 22.67 3.94
N ALA A 110 -5.65 22.02 3.80
CA ALA A 110 -5.51 20.58 3.88
C ALA A 110 -4.88 20.16 5.20
N LEU A 111 -5.57 19.30 5.96
CA LEU A 111 -5.11 18.72 7.22
C LEU A 111 -4.91 17.22 7.06
N LEU A 112 -3.68 16.75 7.26
CA LEU A 112 -3.35 15.32 7.26
C LEU A 112 -3.25 14.81 8.71
N PHE A 113 -4.11 13.86 9.06
CA PHE A 113 -4.11 13.25 10.39
C PHE A 113 -3.52 11.85 10.37
N ASP A 114 -2.61 11.57 11.31
CA ASP A 114 -2.19 10.19 11.63
C ASP A 114 -3.27 9.52 12.48
N THR A 115 -3.68 8.31 12.06
CA THR A 115 -4.70 7.50 12.73
C THR A 115 -4.16 6.18 13.31
N SER A 116 -2.84 6.01 13.30
CA SER A 116 -2.13 4.79 13.70
C SER A 116 -2.45 4.35 15.14
N ARG A 117 -2.71 5.31 16.02
CA ARG A 117 -2.92 5.09 17.47
C ARG A 117 -4.37 4.80 17.87
N ARG A 118 -5.21 4.39 16.91
CA ARG A 118 -6.58 3.89 17.16
C ARG A 118 -6.61 2.85 18.29
N PRO A 119 -7.74 2.67 19.00
CA PRO A 119 -9.01 3.37 18.82
C PRO A 119 -9.06 4.75 19.48
N TYR A 120 -9.77 5.69 18.86
CA TYR A 120 -10.04 7.03 19.37
C TYR A 120 -11.39 7.08 20.09
N VAL A 121 -11.35 7.38 21.38
CA VAL A 121 -12.51 7.39 22.28
C VAL A 121 -12.85 8.83 22.65
N ILE A 122 -14.13 9.18 22.69
CA ILE A 122 -14.59 10.52 23.11
C ILE A 122 -15.44 10.46 24.38
N ASN A 123 -15.36 11.52 25.18
CA ASN A 123 -16.22 11.74 26.34
C ASN A 123 -17.54 12.37 25.88
N ARG A 124 -18.66 11.66 26.02
CA ARG A 124 -19.97 12.19 25.63
C ARG A 124 -20.46 13.23 26.62
N THR A 125 -20.53 14.48 26.17
CA THR A 125 -21.10 15.59 26.94
C THR A 125 -22.63 15.60 26.94
N ASP A 126 -23.27 14.81 26.07
CA ASP A 126 -24.72 14.72 25.90
C ASP A 126 -25.39 13.63 26.77
N SER A 127 -24.61 12.86 27.53
CA SER A 127 -25.11 11.82 28.42
C SER A 127 -24.89 12.18 29.90
N LYS A 128 -25.93 12.01 30.73
CA LYS A 128 -25.88 12.37 32.17
C LYS A 128 -24.86 11.56 32.98
N ASP A 129 -24.45 10.40 32.48
CA ASP A 129 -23.59 9.45 33.19
C ASP A 129 -22.14 9.43 32.68
N GLY A 130 -21.71 10.40 31.86
CA GLY A 130 -20.32 10.47 31.40
C GLY A 130 -19.90 9.26 30.55
N ASN A 131 -20.76 8.84 29.61
CA ASN A 131 -20.49 7.67 28.80
C ASN A 131 -19.37 7.94 27.79
N LYS A 132 -18.51 6.94 27.60
CA LYS A 132 -17.50 6.91 26.54
C LYS A 132 -18.15 6.47 25.23
N ASP A 133 -17.79 7.10 24.11
CA ASP A 133 -18.20 6.71 22.76
C ASP A 133 -16.96 6.36 21.95
N VAL A 134 -17.04 5.32 21.13
CA VAL A 134 -16.07 5.05 20.07
C VAL A 134 -16.77 5.38 18.77
N PRO A 135 -16.64 6.61 18.24
CA PRO A 135 -17.38 6.98 17.06
C PRO A 135 -16.85 6.20 15.85
N TRP A 136 -17.73 5.96 14.88
CA TRP A 136 -17.44 5.26 13.64
C TRP A 136 -18.14 5.97 12.49
N ARG A 137 -17.41 6.22 11.40
CA ARG A 137 -17.97 6.81 10.17
C ARG A 137 -18.40 5.70 9.21
N THR A 138 -19.67 5.72 8.84
CA THR A 138 -20.21 4.94 7.72
C THR A 138 -20.66 5.94 6.67
N THR A 139 -19.99 5.94 5.51
CA THR A 139 -20.16 6.95 4.45
C THR A 139 -20.06 8.38 5.00
N SER A 140 -21.17 9.11 5.11
CA SER A 140 -21.22 10.50 5.60
C SER A 140 -21.73 10.64 7.04
N ARG A 141 -22.14 9.54 7.68
CA ARG A 141 -22.75 9.55 9.01
C ARG A 141 -21.79 9.03 10.07
N THR A 142 -21.66 9.79 11.16
CA THR A 142 -20.93 9.35 12.37
C THR A 142 -21.89 8.75 13.39
N GLN A 143 -21.72 7.46 13.69
CA GLN A 143 -22.46 6.70 14.69
C GLN A 143 -21.52 6.13 15.75
N SER A 144 -22.04 5.48 16.79
CA SER A 144 -21.21 4.70 17.72
C SER A 144 -20.81 3.37 17.07
N ALA A 145 -19.58 2.93 17.30
CA ALA A 145 -19.09 1.66 16.78
C ALA A 145 -19.90 0.48 17.33
N THR A 146 -20.29 -0.40 16.42
CA THR A 146 -20.87 -1.71 16.74
C THR A 146 -19.80 -2.66 17.26
N ARG A 147 -20.21 -3.78 17.88
CA ARG A 147 -19.27 -4.81 18.34
C ARG A 147 -18.34 -5.30 17.22
N SER A 148 -18.86 -5.51 16.01
CA SER A 148 -18.06 -5.96 14.86
C SER A 148 -17.04 -4.91 14.42
N GLU A 149 -17.39 -3.62 14.47
CA GLU A 149 -16.47 -2.52 14.16
C GLU A 149 -15.38 -2.39 15.23
N LEU A 150 -15.74 -2.54 16.51
CA LEU A 150 -14.76 -2.60 17.61
C LEU A 150 -13.79 -3.77 17.46
N LEU A 151 -14.28 -4.96 17.10
CA LEU A 151 -13.39 -6.09 16.82
C LEU A 151 -12.45 -5.81 15.64
N ARG A 152 -12.92 -5.12 14.60
CA ARG A 152 -12.06 -4.70 13.47
C ARG A 152 -11.01 -3.66 13.87
N LEU A 153 -11.25 -2.86 14.90
CA LEU A 153 -10.26 -1.94 15.45
C LEU A 153 -9.18 -2.67 16.27
N LEU A 154 -9.60 -3.67 17.03
CA LEU A 154 -8.74 -4.37 17.99
C LEU A 154 -7.95 -5.53 17.38
N VAL A 155 -8.46 -6.14 16.31
CA VAL A 155 -7.71 -7.13 15.55
C VAL A 155 -6.82 -6.35 14.59
N ASP A 156 -5.52 -6.28 14.88
CA ASP A 156 -4.54 -5.88 13.88
C ASP A 156 -4.69 -6.84 12.71
N ARG A 157 -5.23 -6.34 11.60
CA ARG A 157 -5.09 -7.03 10.33
C ARG A 157 -3.60 -6.98 10.02
N SER A 158 -2.91 -8.10 10.23
CA SER A 158 -1.58 -8.30 9.69
C SER A 158 -1.66 -7.95 8.20
N SER A 159 -1.03 -6.84 7.81
CA SER A 159 -0.82 -6.46 6.41
C SER A 159 0.30 -7.31 5.80
N ASP A 160 0.37 -8.57 6.22
CA ASP A 160 1.30 -9.54 5.69
C ASP A 160 0.69 -10.14 4.44
N ILE A 161 1.57 -10.44 3.49
CA ILE A 161 1.21 -11.18 2.30
C ILE A 161 1.64 -12.62 2.53
N SER A 162 0.75 -13.58 2.33
CA SER A 162 1.16 -14.99 2.25
C SER A 162 1.43 -15.36 0.80
N LEU A 163 2.50 -16.13 0.58
CA LEU A 163 2.85 -16.61 -0.76
C LEU A 163 2.60 -18.11 -0.83
N GLU A 164 1.76 -18.53 -1.77
CA GLU A 164 1.59 -19.93 -2.12
C GLU A 164 2.41 -20.25 -3.38
N TYR A 165 3.33 -21.19 -3.28
CA TYR A 165 4.11 -21.63 -4.44
C TYR A 165 3.24 -22.39 -5.45
N ILE A 166 3.25 -21.95 -6.70
CA ILE A 166 2.48 -22.57 -7.78
C ILE A 166 3.39 -23.44 -8.64
N ASN A 167 4.46 -22.85 -9.18
CA ASN A 167 5.52 -23.55 -9.89
C ASN A 167 6.74 -22.65 -10.04
N GLY A 168 7.84 -23.21 -10.53
CA GLY A 168 9.01 -22.46 -10.90
C GLY A 168 9.97 -23.33 -11.69
N THR A 169 10.90 -22.69 -12.36
CA THR A 169 12.01 -23.34 -13.03
C THR A 169 13.27 -22.51 -12.84
N SER A 170 14.41 -23.16 -12.93
CA SER A 170 15.70 -22.51 -12.95
C SER A 170 16.55 -23.05 -14.08
N TYR A 171 17.26 -22.16 -14.76
CA TYR A 171 18.02 -22.48 -15.97
C TYR A 171 19.16 -21.48 -16.16
N TYR A 172 20.15 -21.87 -16.96
CA TYR A 172 21.19 -20.95 -17.40
C TYR A 172 20.70 -20.09 -18.56
N GLN A 173 20.85 -18.78 -18.45
CA GLN A 173 20.51 -17.80 -19.49
C GLN A 173 21.77 -17.11 -20.01
N GLY A 174 21.99 -17.23 -21.33
CA GLY A 174 23.02 -16.48 -22.05
C GLY A 174 24.24 -17.33 -22.42
N TYR A 175 24.65 -17.20 -23.68
CA TYR A 175 26.04 -17.40 -24.11
C TYR A 175 26.59 -16.04 -24.49
N SER A 176 27.45 -15.47 -23.65
CA SER A 176 28.48 -14.58 -24.18
C SER A 176 29.55 -15.48 -24.77
N LYS A 177 30.07 -15.17 -25.97
CA LYS A 177 31.20 -15.90 -26.58
C LYS A 177 32.43 -16.00 -25.65
N ASN A 178 32.50 -15.20 -24.57
CA ASN A 178 33.61 -15.17 -23.61
C ASN A 178 33.16 -14.98 -22.14
N GLY A 179 31.92 -15.32 -21.75
CA GLY A 179 31.45 -15.05 -20.39
C GLY A 179 30.56 -16.16 -19.81
N PRO A 180 30.53 -16.30 -18.47
CA PRO A 180 29.76 -17.34 -17.80
C PRO A 180 28.24 -17.02 -17.86
N ALA A 181 27.41 -18.07 -17.93
CA ALA A 181 25.96 -17.97 -18.14
C ALA A 181 25.23 -17.70 -16.81
N ASP A 182 24.46 -16.62 -16.70
CA ASP A 182 23.71 -16.31 -15.49
C ASP A 182 22.71 -17.41 -15.17
N CYS A 183 22.56 -17.76 -13.89
CA CYS A 183 21.47 -18.62 -13.46
C CYS A 183 20.24 -17.78 -13.18
N VAL A 184 19.14 -18.16 -13.83
CA VAL A 184 17.87 -17.47 -13.74
C VAL A 184 16.87 -18.38 -13.06
N CYS A 185 16.15 -17.83 -12.08
CA CYS A 185 14.98 -18.47 -11.48
C CYS A 185 13.72 -17.71 -11.91
N ASP A 186 12.75 -18.44 -12.48
CA ASP A 186 11.40 -17.97 -12.79
C ASP A 186 10.45 -18.69 -11.84
N ILE A 187 9.95 -17.99 -10.82
CA ILE A 187 9.10 -18.57 -9.77
C ILE A 187 7.73 -17.90 -9.84
N ARG A 188 6.67 -18.70 -9.84
CA ARG A 188 5.29 -18.23 -9.80
C ARG A 188 4.67 -18.56 -8.46
N VAL A 189 4.15 -17.52 -7.82
CA VAL A 189 3.47 -17.61 -6.53
C VAL A 189 2.10 -16.95 -6.61
N TYR A 190 1.16 -17.43 -5.81
CA TYR A 190 -0.09 -16.74 -5.55
C TYR A 190 0.05 -15.97 -4.24
N GLY A 191 0.04 -14.64 -4.32
CA GLY A 191 0.05 -13.77 -3.15
C GLY A 191 -1.37 -13.60 -2.63
N ASN A 192 -1.63 -13.95 -1.37
CA ASN A 192 -2.86 -13.58 -0.68
C ASN A 192 -2.58 -12.43 0.28
N TYR A 193 -3.16 -11.27 -0.02
CA TYR A 193 -3.04 -10.06 0.78
C TYR A 193 -4.45 -9.56 1.16
N GLU A 194 -4.70 -9.42 2.45
CA GLU A 194 -6.01 -9.01 3.00
C GLU A 194 -5.96 -7.65 3.70
N GLY A 195 -4.92 -6.87 3.46
CA GLY A 195 -4.78 -5.53 4.03
C GLY A 195 -5.80 -4.54 3.46
N ASP A 196 -6.12 -3.51 4.25
CA ASP A 196 -7.12 -2.49 3.90
C ASP A 196 -6.56 -1.37 3.02
N SER A 197 -5.25 -1.36 2.77
CA SER A 197 -4.54 -0.40 1.90
C SER A 197 -3.57 -1.13 0.97
N PRO A 198 -3.20 -0.58 -0.20
CA PRO A 198 -2.28 -1.23 -1.11
C PRO A 198 -0.92 -1.49 -0.44
N LEU A 199 -0.40 -2.71 -0.58
CA LEU A 199 0.95 -3.06 -0.15
C LEU A 199 1.94 -2.75 -1.28
N TYR A 200 2.92 -1.91 -1.00
CA TYR A 200 3.98 -1.53 -1.92
C TYR A 200 5.25 -2.31 -1.58
N LEU A 201 5.79 -3.05 -2.55
CA LEU A 201 6.98 -3.89 -2.42
C LEU A 201 8.08 -3.37 -3.35
N PRO A 202 9.00 -2.51 -2.86
CA PRO A 202 10.11 -2.00 -3.66
C PRO A 202 11.13 -3.09 -3.93
N PHE A 203 11.56 -3.22 -5.20
CA PHE A 203 12.44 -4.31 -5.60
C PHE A 203 13.79 -4.27 -4.87
N HIS A 204 14.34 -3.06 -4.65
CA HIS A 204 15.62 -2.87 -3.97
C HIS A 204 15.61 -3.19 -2.46
N LYS A 205 14.43 -3.44 -1.87
CA LYS A 205 14.30 -3.89 -0.48
C LYS A 205 13.94 -5.36 -0.36
N CYS A 206 13.49 -5.96 -1.46
CA CYS A 206 13.16 -7.38 -1.49
C CYS A 206 14.41 -8.17 -1.90
N GLU A 207 14.48 -9.41 -1.45
CA GLU A 207 15.64 -10.29 -1.65
C GLU A 207 15.14 -11.65 -2.14
N CYS A 208 15.84 -12.28 -3.09
CA CYS A 208 15.85 -13.75 -3.18
C CYS A 208 17.27 -14.23 -2.91
N GLU A 209 17.37 -15.24 -2.08
CA GLU A 209 18.60 -15.96 -1.84
C GLU A 209 18.43 -17.38 -2.38
N LEU A 210 19.51 -17.98 -2.85
CA LEU A 210 19.51 -19.33 -3.40
C LEU A 210 20.42 -20.23 -2.58
N ARG A 211 19.99 -21.48 -2.38
CA ARG A 211 20.78 -22.52 -1.72
C ARG A 211 20.76 -23.79 -2.56
N PHE A 212 21.95 -24.30 -2.88
CA PHE A 212 22.15 -25.45 -3.76
C PHE A 212 22.03 -26.80 -3.06
N HIS A 213 22.35 -26.83 -1.76
CA HIS A 213 22.29 -28.01 -0.90
C HIS A 213 22.05 -27.54 0.53
N ILE A 214 21.48 -28.39 1.38
CA ILE A 214 21.04 -27.98 2.74
C ILE A 214 22.16 -27.35 3.58
N ASP A 215 23.40 -27.78 3.36
CA ASP A 215 24.60 -27.32 4.07
C ASP A 215 25.32 -26.15 3.36
N ALA A 216 24.87 -25.74 2.16
CA ALA A 216 25.45 -24.60 1.46
C ALA A 216 25.03 -23.29 2.12
N PRO A 217 25.88 -22.25 2.06
CA PRO A 217 25.45 -20.90 2.39
C PRO A 217 24.37 -20.42 1.42
N TRP A 218 23.52 -19.51 1.90
CA TRP A 218 22.59 -18.77 1.05
C TRP A 218 23.38 -17.77 0.20
N VAL A 219 23.09 -17.76 -1.10
CA VAL A 219 23.69 -16.88 -2.09
C VAL A 219 22.67 -15.84 -2.49
N PRO A 220 22.91 -14.54 -2.28
CA PRO A 220 21.96 -13.51 -2.67
C PRO A 220 21.87 -13.40 -4.20
N SER A 221 20.68 -13.10 -4.71
CA SER A 221 20.48 -12.75 -6.11
C SER A 221 21.19 -11.43 -6.42
N ARG A 222 21.81 -11.33 -7.60
CA ARG A 222 22.33 -10.08 -8.14
C ARG A 222 21.21 -9.08 -8.43
N SER A 223 20.08 -9.58 -8.91
CA SER A 223 18.88 -8.79 -9.15
C SER A 223 17.63 -9.61 -8.91
N LEU A 224 16.58 -8.91 -8.48
CA LEU A 224 15.23 -9.39 -8.25
C LEU A 224 14.26 -8.50 -9.02
N ASP A 225 13.32 -9.11 -9.72
CA ASP A 225 12.22 -8.43 -10.39
C ASP A 225 10.92 -9.13 -10.03
N LEU A 226 9.96 -8.36 -9.51
CA LEU A 226 8.64 -8.83 -9.13
C LEU A 226 7.62 -8.31 -10.14
N ARG A 227 6.92 -9.21 -10.82
CA ARG A 227 5.97 -8.85 -11.87
C ARG A 227 4.57 -9.36 -11.58
N SER A 228 3.56 -8.60 -11.99
CA SER A 228 2.22 -9.13 -12.13
C SER A 228 2.24 -10.25 -13.17
N TYR A 229 1.68 -11.41 -12.84
CA TYR A 229 1.62 -12.50 -13.81
C TYR A 229 0.69 -12.12 -14.96
N ARG A 230 1.23 -12.14 -16.19
CA ARG A 230 0.49 -11.87 -17.42
C ARG A 230 0.48 -13.14 -18.26
N HIS A 231 -0.61 -13.89 -18.22
CA HIS A 231 -0.78 -15.04 -19.11
C HIS A 231 -1.92 -14.80 -20.08
N GLY A 232 -1.58 -14.84 -21.37
CA GLY A 232 -2.56 -14.99 -22.45
C GLY A 232 -2.44 -16.37 -23.04
N ARG A 233 -3.56 -16.96 -23.45
CA ARG A 233 -3.50 -18.05 -24.44
C ARG A 233 -2.83 -17.49 -25.70
N ILE A 234 -2.03 -18.30 -26.41
CA ILE A 234 -1.62 -17.94 -27.78
C ILE A 234 -2.90 -17.66 -28.58
N GLY A 235 -3.08 -16.41 -29.01
CA GLY A 235 -4.29 -15.94 -29.72
C GLY A 235 -5.49 -15.54 -28.85
N GLY A 236 -5.38 -15.57 -27.52
CA GLY A 236 -6.39 -15.07 -26.58
C GLY A 236 -5.91 -13.83 -25.81
N PRO A 237 -6.82 -13.06 -25.19
CA PRO A 237 -6.44 -11.90 -24.40
C PRO A 237 -5.58 -12.32 -23.19
N THR A 238 -4.55 -11.54 -22.91
CA THR A 238 -3.72 -11.66 -21.71
C THR A 238 -4.59 -11.33 -20.50
N VAL A 239 -4.76 -12.28 -19.58
CA VAL A 239 -5.44 -12.04 -18.31
C VAL A 239 -4.36 -11.72 -17.29
N ALA A 240 -4.26 -10.44 -16.93
CA ALA A 240 -3.40 -10.00 -15.83
C ALA A 240 -4.13 -10.21 -14.50
N SER A 241 -3.39 -10.43 -13.42
CA SER A 241 -3.92 -10.30 -12.07
C SER A 241 -4.50 -8.89 -11.90
N THR A 242 -5.79 -8.76 -11.60
CA THR A 242 -6.45 -7.44 -11.46
C THR A 242 -6.00 -6.68 -10.22
N ASN A 243 -5.52 -7.40 -9.21
CA ASN A 243 -5.15 -6.83 -7.90
C ASN A 243 -3.63 -6.69 -7.73
N ILE A 244 -2.83 -7.04 -8.74
CA ILE A 244 -1.37 -6.98 -8.69
C ILE A 244 -0.92 -6.10 -9.85
N ILE A 245 -0.32 -4.96 -9.53
CA ILE A 245 0.17 -3.98 -10.50
C ILE A 245 1.69 -3.91 -10.35
N ASP A 246 2.41 -4.08 -11.45
CA ASP A 246 3.87 -3.92 -11.49
C ASP A 246 4.27 -2.60 -12.15
N SER A 247 5.34 -2.01 -11.63
CA SER A 247 6.05 -0.87 -12.20
C SER A 247 7.53 -1.23 -12.38
N PRO A 248 8.37 -0.36 -12.98
CA PRO A 248 9.81 -0.62 -13.09
C PRO A 248 10.57 -0.76 -11.77
N SER A 249 9.99 -0.35 -10.62
CA SER A 249 10.71 -0.28 -9.34
C SER A 249 10.01 -0.95 -8.16
N GLU A 250 8.72 -1.25 -8.29
CA GLU A 250 7.92 -1.81 -7.20
C GLU A 250 6.73 -2.61 -7.72
N LEU A 251 6.27 -3.54 -6.87
CA LEU A 251 5.02 -4.27 -7.03
C LEU A 251 3.99 -3.69 -6.07
N ILE A 252 2.80 -3.38 -6.56
CA ILE A 252 1.67 -2.86 -5.79
C ILE A 252 0.62 -3.96 -5.70
N VAL A 253 0.30 -4.36 -4.47
CA VAL A 253 -0.63 -5.45 -4.15
C VAL A 253 -1.87 -4.87 -3.50
N HIS A 254 -2.98 -4.85 -4.23
CA HIS A 254 -4.29 -4.40 -3.75
C HIS A 254 -5.10 -5.52 -3.10
N GLY A 255 -4.70 -6.76 -3.29
CA GLY A 255 -5.44 -7.94 -2.87
C GLY A 255 -4.80 -9.21 -3.44
N PRO A 256 -5.53 -10.34 -3.45
CA PRO A 256 -4.97 -11.61 -3.90
C PRO A 256 -4.71 -11.63 -5.41
N GLY A 257 -3.62 -12.28 -5.82
CA GLY A 257 -3.30 -12.49 -7.23
C GLY A 257 -1.95 -13.18 -7.47
N MET A 258 -1.69 -13.52 -8.74
CA MET A 258 -0.46 -14.19 -9.16
C MET A 258 0.69 -13.19 -9.34
N ILE A 259 1.84 -13.54 -8.77
CA ILE A 259 3.11 -12.80 -8.82
C ILE A 259 4.16 -13.70 -9.47
N THR A 260 4.96 -13.13 -10.36
CA THR A 260 6.16 -13.78 -10.92
C THR A 260 7.39 -13.16 -10.28
N VAL A 261 8.28 -13.99 -9.76
CA VAL A 261 9.54 -13.61 -9.12
C VAL A 261 10.66 -14.08 -10.04
N TYR A 262 11.34 -13.10 -10.66
CA TYR A 262 12.50 -13.31 -11.51
C TYR A 262 13.77 -12.95 -10.75
N CYS A 263 14.71 -13.88 -10.67
CA CYS A 263 15.97 -13.69 -9.96
C CYS A 263 17.14 -14.07 -10.86
N TRP A 264 18.23 -13.31 -10.80
CA TRP A 264 19.48 -13.61 -11.48
C TRP A 264 20.60 -13.81 -10.46
N PHE A 265 21.41 -14.84 -10.67
CA PHE A 265 22.52 -15.22 -9.79
C PHE A 265 23.83 -15.26 -10.56
N GLU A 266 24.91 -14.94 -9.86
CA GLU A 266 26.25 -15.04 -10.42
C GLU A 266 26.63 -16.50 -10.71
N PRO A 267 27.26 -16.75 -11.86
CA PRO A 267 27.49 -18.11 -12.35
C PRO A 267 28.63 -18.85 -11.65
N GLU A 268 29.53 -18.15 -10.99
CA GLU A 268 30.71 -18.73 -10.32
C GLU A 268 30.34 -19.61 -9.11
N LEU A 269 29.06 -19.59 -8.71
CA LEU A 269 28.58 -20.21 -7.49
C LEU A 269 27.86 -21.55 -7.71
N ILE A 270 27.78 -22.05 -8.96
CA ILE A 270 26.95 -23.20 -9.31
C ILE A 270 27.78 -24.38 -9.78
N GLU A 271 28.02 -25.33 -8.87
CA GLU A 271 28.64 -26.60 -9.21
C GLU A 271 27.72 -27.46 -10.09
N TYR A 272 28.30 -28.14 -11.08
CA TYR A 272 27.57 -28.92 -12.07
C TYR A 272 26.93 -30.17 -11.43
N GLN A 273 25.69 -30.47 -11.84
CA GLN A 273 24.80 -31.58 -11.44
C GLN A 273 23.75 -31.31 -10.35
N LEU A 274 23.11 -30.14 -10.39
CA LEU A 274 21.92 -29.88 -9.58
C LEU A 274 20.66 -30.35 -10.31
N THR A 275 19.77 -31.01 -9.58
CA THR A 275 18.41 -31.34 -10.06
C THR A 275 17.36 -30.42 -9.46
N GLN A 276 17.65 -29.82 -8.30
CA GLN A 276 16.78 -28.93 -7.55
C GLN A 276 17.61 -27.91 -6.79
N LEU A 277 16.99 -26.79 -6.46
CA LEU A 277 17.55 -25.75 -5.61
C LEU A 277 16.47 -25.12 -4.75
N GLU A 278 16.86 -24.51 -3.64
CA GLU A 278 15.96 -23.74 -2.79
C GLU A 278 16.14 -22.24 -3.08
N CYS A 279 15.06 -21.51 -3.37
CA CYS A 279 15.05 -20.03 -3.28
C CYS A 279 14.29 -19.62 -2.02
N ARG A 280 14.88 -18.72 -1.25
CA ARG A 280 14.22 -17.99 -0.18
C ARG A 280 13.88 -16.60 -0.72
N ILE A 281 12.60 -16.25 -0.68
CA ILE A 281 12.08 -14.95 -1.09
C ILE A 281 11.72 -14.17 0.17
N THR A 282 12.32 -13.00 0.33
CA THR A 282 12.02 -12.05 1.41
C THR A 282 11.37 -10.81 0.80
N LEU A 283 10.11 -10.56 1.16
CA LEU A 283 9.37 -9.38 0.72
C LEU A 283 9.37 -8.32 1.82
N ARG A 284 9.77 -7.10 1.47
CA ARG A 284 9.76 -5.94 2.37
C ARG A 284 8.96 -4.80 1.77
N ASP A 285 8.33 -4.03 2.64
CA ASP A 285 7.56 -2.86 2.22
C ASP A 285 8.39 -1.57 2.19
N ASN A 286 7.73 -0.45 1.88
CA ASN A 286 8.33 0.89 1.89
C ASN A 286 8.90 1.32 3.26
N HIS A 287 8.44 0.72 4.36
CA HIS A 287 8.94 0.97 5.72
C HIS A 287 10.02 -0.02 6.15
N ASP A 288 10.53 -0.84 5.22
CA ASP A 288 11.54 -1.89 5.47
C ASP A 288 11.04 -3.00 6.41
N THR A 289 9.73 -3.10 6.60
CA THR A 289 9.10 -4.16 7.39
C THR A 289 9.05 -5.44 6.56
N VAL A 290 9.54 -6.54 7.12
CA VAL A 290 9.43 -7.86 6.49
C VAL A 290 7.96 -8.28 6.48
N ARG A 291 7.39 -8.42 5.28
CA ARG A 291 5.99 -8.82 5.07
C ARG A 291 5.83 -10.30 4.80
N ASN A 292 6.88 -10.94 4.28
CA ASN A 292 6.91 -12.37 4.06
C ASN A 292 8.34 -12.89 3.97
N VAL A 293 8.56 -14.10 4.47
CA VAL A 293 9.73 -14.92 4.15
C VAL A 293 9.22 -16.30 3.74
N SER A 294 9.44 -16.67 2.48
CA SER A 294 9.04 -17.97 1.95
C SER A 294 10.25 -18.70 1.39
N THR A 295 10.35 -20.00 1.63
CA THR A 295 11.36 -20.86 1.01
C THR A 295 10.66 -21.86 0.10
N VAL A 296 11.11 -21.95 -1.15
CA VAL A 296 10.54 -22.82 -2.16
C VAL A 296 11.64 -23.66 -2.80
N THR A 297 11.33 -24.92 -3.11
CA THR A 297 12.23 -25.80 -3.87
C THR A 297 11.78 -25.78 -5.33
N ILE A 298 12.68 -25.42 -6.24
CA ILE A 298 12.42 -25.40 -7.68
C ILE A 298 13.35 -26.35 -8.43
N PRO A 299 12.88 -26.98 -9.51
CA PRO A 299 13.71 -27.81 -10.37
C PRO A 299 14.77 -26.99 -11.09
N PHE A 300 15.93 -27.60 -11.32
CA PHE A 300 17.00 -27.05 -12.14
C PHE A 300 17.08 -27.79 -13.48
N GLU A 301 16.87 -27.06 -14.57
CA GLU A 301 16.92 -27.58 -15.92
C GLU A 301 18.36 -27.52 -16.44
N SER A 302 19.02 -28.68 -16.46
CA SER A 302 20.35 -28.86 -17.06
C SER A 302 20.26 -28.94 -18.58
N GLY A 303 19.95 -27.81 -19.22
CA GLY A 303 19.90 -27.69 -20.67
C GLY A 303 20.01 -26.24 -21.12
N GLU A 304 20.61 -26.00 -22.29
CA GLU A 304 20.60 -24.68 -22.90
C GLU A 304 19.16 -24.28 -23.22
N HIS A 305 18.59 -23.38 -22.42
CA HIS A 305 17.29 -22.82 -22.73
C HIS A 305 17.48 -21.79 -23.87
N GLN A 306 17.37 -22.23 -25.13
CA GLN A 306 17.26 -21.31 -26.27
C GLN A 306 15.95 -20.52 -26.09
N GLY A 307 16.09 -19.29 -25.60
CA GLY A 307 15.00 -18.52 -25.02
C GLY A 307 13.78 -18.33 -25.92
N PHE A 308 12.60 -18.46 -25.31
CA PHE A 308 11.30 -18.05 -25.86
C PHE A 308 11.14 -16.51 -25.96
N PHE A 309 12.17 -15.73 -25.62
CA PHE A 309 12.16 -14.27 -25.53
C PHE A 309 12.69 -13.53 -26.77
N SER A 310 12.66 -14.15 -27.97
CA SER A 310 13.04 -13.47 -29.22
C SER A 310 12.03 -12.44 -29.75
N ARG A 311 11.06 -11.98 -28.94
CA ARG A 311 10.09 -10.93 -29.33
C ARG A 311 9.74 -9.98 -28.18
N LEU A 312 10.74 -9.29 -27.63
CA LEU A 312 10.50 -7.94 -27.11
C LEU A 312 10.56 -6.98 -28.32
N PRO A 313 9.52 -6.18 -28.62
CA PRO A 313 9.63 -5.15 -29.64
C PRO A 313 10.66 -4.11 -29.17
N ALA A 314 11.73 -3.96 -29.95
CA ALA A 314 12.90 -3.12 -29.64
C ALA A 314 12.63 -1.61 -29.68
N ASN A 315 11.39 -1.13 -29.54
CA ASN A 315 11.05 0.29 -29.66
C ASN A 315 10.14 0.74 -28.53
N LEU A 316 10.74 1.20 -27.42
CA LEU A 316 10.19 2.23 -26.55
C LEU A 316 11.36 3.14 -26.16
N HIS A 317 11.60 4.12 -27.03
CA HIS A 317 12.24 5.38 -26.69
C HIS A 317 11.18 6.33 -26.11
#